data_AF-X0YPP5-F1
#
_entry.id   AF-X0YPP5-F1
#
_cell.length_a   1.000
_cell.length_b   1.000
_cell.length_c   1.000
_cell.angle_alpha   90.00
_cell.angle_beta   90.00
_cell.angle_gamma   90.00
#
_symmetry.space_group_name_H-M   'P 1'
#
loop_
_entity.id
_entity.type
_entity.pdbx_description
1 polymer ?
#
loop_
_entity_poly.entity_id
_entity_poly.type
_entity_poly.pdbx_seq_one_letter_code
_entity_poly.pdbx_strand_id
1 'polypeptide(L)'
;ADYGTIPPVTKWIPEFIPIPFPFGIFVPKGVPEEVVTTLNQLWHEVIANSEVIKKYASDRGAVFYPYWGTDALVKAFPSIQFIDWLYYDMGVAEISPLTIGIPRP
;
A
#
# COMPACT_ATOMS: atom_id res chain seq x y z
N ALA A 1 -8.95 31.01 -8.45
CA ALA A 1 -8.80 31.56 -7.10
C ALA A 1 -7.69 30.79 -6.44
N ASP A 2 -6.62 31.48 -6.04
CA ASP A 2 -5.40 30.86 -5.54
C ASP A 2 -5.49 30.79 -4.02
N TYR A 3 -5.87 29.63 -3.48
CA TYR A 3 -6.15 29.43 -2.06
C TYR A 3 -4.88 29.19 -1.21
N GLY A 4 -3.69 29.41 -1.79
CA GLY A 4 -2.40 29.14 -1.15
C GLY A 4 -2.03 27.64 -1.14
N THR A 5 -0.83 27.33 -0.67
CA THR A 5 -0.35 25.94 -0.53
C THR A 5 -0.41 25.49 0.93
N ILE A 6 -0.84 24.25 1.15
CA ILE A 6 -0.80 23.63 2.47
C ILE A 6 0.62 23.08 2.68
N PRO A 7 1.42 23.61 3.62
CA PRO A 7 2.75 23.07 3.90
C PRO A 7 2.64 21.65 4.49
N PRO A 8 3.63 20.79 4.26
CA PRO A 8 3.63 19.43 4.82
C PRO A 8 3.75 19.47 6.34
N VAL A 9 3.21 18.45 7.02
CA VAL A 9 3.31 18.31 8.48
C VAL A 9 4.77 18.24 8.98
N THR A 10 5.68 17.78 8.12
CA THR A 10 7.12 17.69 8.40
C THR A 10 7.79 19.04 8.65
N LYS A 11 7.11 20.16 8.32
CA LYS A 11 7.54 21.51 8.74
C LYS A 11 7.56 21.65 10.27
N TRP A 12 6.69 20.96 10.98
CA TRP A 12 6.56 21.03 12.44
C TRP A 12 7.02 19.75 13.15
N ILE A 13 6.94 18.61 12.46
CA ILE A 13 7.42 17.31 12.97
C ILE A 13 8.39 16.73 11.94
N PRO A 14 9.66 17.19 11.90
CA PRO A 14 10.63 16.79 10.88
C PRO A 14 10.88 15.28 10.81
N GLU A 15 10.72 14.59 11.93
CA GLU A 15 10.85 13.14 12.08
C GLU A 15 9.59 12.35 11.69
N PHE A 16 8.50 13.02 11.27
CA PHE A 16 7.30 12.33 10.85
C PHE A 16 7.55 11.52 9.58
N ILE A 17 7.44 10.20 9.71
CA ILE A 17 7.52 9.26 8.59
C ILE A 17 6.08 8.89 8.21
N PRO A 18 5.56 9.35 7.06
CA PRO A 18 4.24 8.93 6.61
C PRO A 18 4.26 7.45 6.27
N ILE A 19 3.27 6.71 6.77
CA ILE A 19 3.03 5.33 6.35
C ILE A 19 2.09 5.38 5.14
N PRO A 20 2.56 5.06 3.93
CA PRO A 20 1.67 4.95 2.79
C PRO A 20 0.73 3.75 3.01
N PHE A 21 -0.54 3.95 2.68
CA PHE A 21 -1.54 2.88 2.65
C PHE A 21 -1.79 2.52 1.18
N PRO A 22 -1.08 1.54 0.62
CA PRO A 22 -1.28 1.13 -0.75
C PRO A 22 -2.62 0.41 -0.91
N PHE A 23 -3.27 0.65 -2.05
CA PHE A 23 -4.46 -0.10 -2.47
C PHE A 23 -4.09 -0.96 -3.67
N GLY A 24 -4.49 -2.22 -3.65
CA GLY A 24 -4.14 -3.16 -4.70
C GLY A 24 -4.82 -4.50 -4.53
N ILE A 25 -4.36 -5.49 -5.29
CA ILE A 25 -4.87 -6.86 -5.23
C ILE A 25 -3.84 -7.72 -4.50
N PHE A 26 -4.25 -8.32 -3.38
CA PHE A 26 -3.51 -9.38 -2.73
C PHE A 26 -3.96 -10.72 -3.28
N VAL A 27 -3.00 -11.52 -3.72
CA VAL A 27 -3.26 -12.85 -4.29
C VAL A 27 -2.87 -13.91 -3.24
N PRO A 28 -3.76 -14.85 -2.89
CA PRO A 28 -3.43 -15.90 -1.92
C PRO A 28 -2.23 -16.74 -2.35
N LYS A 29 -1.46 -17.21 -1.37
CA LYS A 29 -0.37 -18.16 -1.62
C LYS A 29 -0.93 -19.46 -2.20
N GLY A 30 -0.26 -20.00 -3.21
CA GLY A 30 -0.60 -21.30 -3.81
C GLY A 30 -1.55 -21.25 -5.00
N VAL A 31 -1.96 -20.07 -5.46
CA VAL A 31 -2.62 -19.95 -6.77
C VAL A 31 -1.69 -20.45 -7.90
N PRO A 32 -2.24 -20.92 -9.04
CA PRO A 32 -1.44 -21.34 -10.19
C PRO A 32 -0.47 -20.25 -10.65
N GLU A 33 0.74 -20.65 -11.03
CA GLU A 33 1.81 -19.72 -11.46
C GLU A 33 1.39 -18.85 -12.65
N GLU A 34 0.60 -19.41 -13.56
CA GLU A 34 0.04 -18.67 -14.70
C GLU A 34 -0.79 -17.46 -14.24
N VAL A 35 -1.57 -17.58 -13.16
CA VAL A 35 -2.38 -16.48 -12.63
C VAL A 35 -1.49 -15.36 -12.10
N VAL A 36 -0.45 -15.71 -11.33
CA VAL A 36 0.52 -14.75 -10.79
C VAL A 36 1.25 -14.03 -11.93
N THR A 37 1.68 -14.80 -12.93
CA THR A 37 2.40 -14.28 -14.10
C THR A 37 1.54 -13.33 -14.91
N THR A 38 0.30 -13.72 -15.22
CA THR A 38 -0.64 -12.87 -15.96
C THR A 38 -0.97 -11.59 -15.19
N LEU A 39 -1.21 -11.66 -13.89
CA LEU A 39 -1.51 -10.46 -13.09
C LEU A 39 -0.31 -9.50 -13.05
N ASN A 40 0.91 -10.01 -12.86
CA ASN A 40 2.12 -9.19 -12.91
C ASN A 40 2.29 -8.51 -14.28
N GLN A 41 2.07 -9.26 -15.37
CA GLN A 41 2.14 -8.72 -16.72
C GLN A 41 1.09 -7.62 -16.94
N LEU A 42 -0.16 -7.84 -16.54
CA LEU A 42 -1.22 -6.84 -16.67
C LEU A 42 -0.92 -5.58 -15.86
N TRP A 43 -0.34 -5.72 -14.66
CA TRP A 43 0.05 -4.55 -13.86
C TRP A 43 1.14 -3.72 -14.55
N HIS A 44 2.14 -4.40 -15.10
CA HIS A 44 3.25 -3.77 -15.80
C HIS A 44 2.84 -3.12 -17.13
N GLU A 45 2.05 -3.82 -17.94
CA GLU A 45 1.76 -3.40 -19.32
C GLU A 45 0.51 -2.53 -19.41
N VAL A 46 -0.52 -2.82 -18.62
CA VAL A 46 -1.83 -2.16 -18.72
C VAL A 46 -2.00 -1.13 -17.61
N ILE A 47 -1.87 -1.54 -16.34
CA ILE A 47 -2.18 -0.65 -15.20
C ILE A 47 -1.17 0.49 -15.12
N ALA A 48 0.13 0.21 -15.26
CA ALA A 48 1.18 1.24 -15.22
C ALA A 48 0.98 2.34 -16.27
N ASN A 49 0.33 2.01 -17.39
CA ASN A 49 0.09 2.91 -18.51
C ASN A 49 -1.37 3.43 -18.57
N SER A 50 -2.20 3.11 -17.57
CA SER A 50 -3.63 3.44 -17.62
C SER A 50 -3.88 4.92 -17.28
N GLU A 51 -4.26 5.70 -18.28
CA GLU A 51 -4.70 7.09 -18.10
C GLU A 51 -5.97 7.22 -17.25
N VAL A 52 -6.86 6.21 -17.30
CA VAL A 52 -8.06 6.16 -16.47
C VAL A 52 -7.69 6.06 -14.98
N ILE A 53 -6.75 5.19 -14.63
CA ILE A 53 -6.32 5.03 -13.23
C ILE A 53 -5.48 6.23 -12.78
N LYS A 54 -4.61 6.77 -13.62
CA LYS A 54 -3.87 8.02 -13.33
C LYS A 54 -4.83 9.16 -13.02
N LYS A 55 -5.87 9.35 -13.84
CA LYS A 55 -6.89 10.37 -13.63
C LYS A 55 -7.64 10.14 -12.33
N TYR A 56 -8.08 8.91 -12.07
CA TYR A 56 -8.75 8.57 -10.82
C TYR A 56 -7.88 8.90 -9.59
N ALA A 57 -6.60 8.53 -9.63
CA ALA A 57 -5.67 8.79 -8.54
C ALA A 57 -5.53 10.30 -8.28
N SER A 58 -5.29 11.08 -9.34
CA SER A 58 -5.20 12.54 -9.26
C SER A 58 -6.48 13.17 -8.69
N ASP A 59 -7.65 12.78 -9.20
CA ASP A 59 -8.95 13.32 -8.80
C ASP A 59 -9.29 12.99 -7.33
N ARG A 60 -8.69 11.95 -6.74
CA ARG A 60 -8.91 11.50 -5.36
C ARG A 60 -7.75 11.81 -4.42
N GLY A 61 -6.73 12.55 -4.87
CA GLY A 61 -5.54 12.84 -4.07
C GLY A 61 -4.70 11.59 -3.72
N ALA A 62 -4.85 10.51 -4.50
CA ALA A 62 -4.03 9.32 -4.35
C ALA A 62 -2.76 9.44 -5.19
N VAL A 63 -1.67 8.84 -4.71
CA VAL A 63 -0.41 8.77 -5.44
C VAL A 63 -0.48 7.61 -6.44
N PHE A 64 -0.41 7.92 -7.74
CA PHE A 64 -0.33 6.89 -8.77
C PHE A 64 1.09 6.33 -8.86
N TYR A 65 1.33 5.22 -8.18
CA TYR A 65 2.61 4.53 -8.22
C TYR A 65 2.36 3.01 -8.19
N PRO A 66 2.17 2.38 -9.36
CA PRO A 66 1.83 0.96 -9.45
C PRO A 66 3.08 0.09 -9.27
N TYR A 67 2.96 -0.92 -8.41
CA TYR A 67 3.96 -1.95 -8.13
C TYR A 67 3.36 -3.32 -8.39
N TRP A 68 4.20 -4.33 -8.62
CA TRP A 68 3.76 -5.71 -8.79
C TRP A 68 4.80 -6.69 -8.23
N GLY A 69 4.43 -7.97 -8.16
CA GLY A 69 5.30 -9.03 -7.65
C GLY A 69 5.88 -8.74 -6.26
N THR A 70 7.16 -9.09 -6.09
CA THR A 70 7.87 -8.92 -4.81
C THR A 70 7.99 -7.46 -4.38
N ASP A 71 8.13 -6.52 -5.32
CA ASP A 71 8.24 -5.10 -4.97
C ASP A 71 6.94 -4.58 -4.33
N ALA A 72 5.78 -5.01 -4.85
CA ALA A 72 4.48 -4.70 -4.23
C ALA A 72 4.39 -5.24 -2.80
N LEU A 73 4.84 -6.48 -2.56
CA LEU A 73 4.83 -7.08 -1.22
C LEU A 73 5.71 -6.29 -0.25
N VAL A 74 6.94 -5.96 -0.65
CA VAL A 74 7.89 -5.21 0.19
C VAL A 74 7.35 -3.82 0.53
N LYS A 75 6.74 -3.12 -0.42
CA LYS A 75 6.18 -1.78 -0.19
C LYS A 75 4.90 -1.79 0.64
N ALA A 76 4.10 -2.85 0.55
CA ALA A 76 2.88 -2.99 1.35
C ALA A 76 3.17 -3.43 2.79
N PHE A 77 4.24 -4.19 3.03
CA PHE A 77 4.50 -4.83 4.31
C PHE A 77 4.52 -3.88 5.51
N PRO A 78 5.14 -2.67 5.47
CA PRO A 78 5.10 -1.74 6.60
C PRO A 78 3.68 -1.32 7.01
N SER A 79 2.79 -1.14 6.03
CA SER A 79 1.39 -0.81 6.31
C SER A 79 0.63 -1.98 6.93
N ILE A 80 0.90 -3.21 6.49
CA ILE A 80 0.34 -4.44 7.06
C ILE A 80 0.80 -4.57 8.52
N GLN A 81 2.10 -4.44 8.78
CA GLN A 81 2.66 -4.47 10.13
C GLN A 81 2.00 -3.42 11.03
N PHE A 82 1.88 -2.18 10.56
CA PHE A 82 1.27 -1.11 11.34
C PHE A 82 -0.19 -1.38 11.69
N ILE A 83 -1.02 -1.77 10.71
CA ILE A 83 -2.45 -2.02 10.91
C ILE A 83 -2.67 -3.22 11.83
N ASP A 84 -1.97 -4.33 11.58
CA ASP A 84 -2.19 -5.56 12.34
C ASP A 84 -1.80 -5.38 13.82
N TRP A 85 -0.68 -4.70 14.08
CA TRP A 85 -0.28 -4.37 15.45
C TRP A 85 -1.19 -3.33 16.10
N LEU A 86 -1.66 -2.32 15.35
CA LEU A 86 -2.64 -1.36 15.86
C LEU A 86 -3.92 -2.06 16.32
N TYR A 87 -4.46 -2.99 15.53
CA TYR A 87 -5.69 -3.71 15.86
C TYR A 87 -5.49 -4.65 17.06
N TYR A 88 -4.33 -5.29 17.17
CA TYR A 88 -4.00 -6.11 18.31
C TYR A 88 -3.82 -5.29 19.59
N ASP A 89 -3.09 -4.17 19.53
CA ASP A 89 -2.85 -3.29 20.67
C ASP A 89 -4.13 -2.61 21.18
N MET A 90 -5.12 -2.42 20.30
CA MET A 90 -6.46 -1.96 20.65
C MET A 90 -7.37 -3.05 21.23
N GLY A 91 -6.93 -4.31 21.26
CA GLY A 91 -7.74 -5.46 21.68
C GLY A 91 -8.86 -5.86 20.70
N VAL A 92 -8.79 -5.38 19.45
CA VAL A 92 -9.75 -5.74 18.39
C VAL A 92 -9.37 -7.06 17.73
N ALA A 93 -8.08 -7.30 17.49
CA ALA A 93 -7.60 -8.58 16.99
C ALA A 93 -7.40 -9.57 18.13
N GLU A 94 -7.97 -10.78 18.00
CA GLU A 94 -7.82 -11.86 19.00
C GLU A 94 -6.45 -12.53 18.93
N ILE A 95 -5.81 -12.52 17.76
CA ILE A 95 -4.56 -13.22 17.47
C ILE A 95 -3.43 -12.20 17.33
N SER A 96 -2.30 -12.46 17.98
CA SER A 96 -1.09 -11.65 17.85
C SER A 96 -0.53 -11.73 16.42
N PRO A 97 -0.20 -10.61 15.75
CA PRO A 97 0.39 -10.63 14.40
C PRO A 97 1.68 -11.47 14.32
N LEU A 98 2.45 -11.53 15.41
CA LEU A 98 3.65 -12.36 15.49
C LEU A 98 3.38 -13.86 15.24
N THR A 99 2.23 -14.40 15.67
CA THR A 99 1.94 -15.84 15.53
C THR A 99 1.66 -16.24 14.08
N ILE A 100 1.35 -15.27 13.22
CA ILE A 100 1.18 -15.45 11.78
C ILE A 100 2.37 -14.90 10.97
N GLY A 101 3.50 -14.60 11.64
CA GLY A 101 4.75 -14.23 11.00
C GLY A 101 4.92 -12.73 10.69
N ILE A 102 4.14 -11.86 11.32
CA ILE A 102 4.20 -10.40 11.11
C ILE A 102 4.91 -9.77 12.32
N PRO A 103 6.22 -9.44 12.21
CA PRO A 103 6.96 -8.84 13.30
C PRO A 103 6.51 -7.40 13.54
N ARG A 104 6.82 -6.84 14.72
CA ARG A 104 6.64 -5.40 14.94
C ARG A 104 7.52 -4.59 13.97
N PRO A 105 7.03 -3.44 13.48
CA PRO A 105 7.82 -2.52 12.66
C PRO A 105 8.98 -1.90 13.43
#